data_AF-A0A820VLU0-F1
#
_entry.id   AF-A0A820VLU0-F1
#
_cell.length_a   1.000
_cell.length_b   1.000
_cell.length_c   1.000
_cell.angle_alpha   90.00
_cell.angle_beta   90.00
_cell.angle_gamma   90.00
#
_symmetry.space_group_name_H-M   'P 1'
#
loop_
_entity.id
_entity.type
_entity.pdbx_description
1 polymer ?
#
loop_
_entity_poly.entity_id
_entity_poly.type
_entity_poly.pdbx_seq_one_letter_code
_entity_poly.pdbx_strand_id
1 'polypeptide(L)'
;HETYKVDTEVYKQIITTFGEDIINPTDRSIDRKLLGKKVFQSSNELKKLTDIVWPAILNLTRERIDCLFEEGKRIIFLDAAVLIEAKWTVAVNEIWIASIPPKEAIRRVVERDRISIEEAKRRLSAQISNQERFSYANVLFCTYWAESVTQKQVEHAWNLLLQRINGDSPSF
;
A
#
# COMPACT_ATOMS: atom_id res chain seq x y z
N HIS A 1 -1.50 8.65 6.91
CA HIS A 1 -1.36 10.07 7.34
C HIS A 1 -2.01 10.32 8.69
N GLU A 2 -3.12 9.64 9.01
CA GLU A 2 -3.75 9.78 10.33
C GLU A 2 -2.89 9.25 11.47
N THR A 3 -2.03 8.27 11.19
CA THR A 3 -1.15 7.61 12.15
C THR A 3 -0.15 8.51 12.85
N TYR A 4 0.19 9.66 12.30
CA TYR A 4 1.12 10.63 12.88
C TYR A 4 0.53 12.04 12.95
N LYS A 5 -0.79 12.13 13.23
CA LYS A 5 -1.42 13.40 13.60
C LYS A 5 -0.72 13.99 14.84
N VAL A 6 -0.85 15.31 14.99
CA VAL A 6 -0.28 16.05 16.13
C VAL A 6 -0.67 15.35 17.44
N ASP A 7 0.29 15.31 18.38
CA ASP A 7 0.19 14.70 19.71
C ASP A 7 0.08 13.16 19.79
N THR A 8 0.03 12.46 18.65
CA THR A 8 0.16 10.99 18.65
C THR A 8 1.56 10.55 19.06
N GLU A 9 1.68 9.33 19.58
CA GLU A 9 2.98 8.76 19.95
C GLU A 9 3.93 8.64 18.75
N VAL A 10 3.38 8.26 17.59
CA VAL A 10 4.12 8.19 16.31
C VAL A 10 4.64 9.56 15.91
N TYR A 11 3.85 10.62 16.08
CA TYR A 11 4.28 12.00 15.80
C TYR A 11 5.49 12.39 16.65
N LYS A 12 5.46 12.09 17.95
CA LYS A 12 6.58 12.34 18.87
C LYS A 12 7.83 11.57 18.44
N GLN A 13 7.70 10.28 18.14
CA GLN A 13 8.81 9.43 17.69
C GLN A 13 9.44 9.94 16.39
N ILE A 14 8.63 10.38 15.43
CA ILE A 14 9.14 10.96 14.18
C ILE A 14 9.94 12.24 14.48
N ILE A 15 9.43 13.14 15.33
CA ILE A 15 10.14 14.38 15.69
C ILE A 15 11.45 14.09 16.42
N THR A 16 11.43 13.18 17.41
CA THR A 16 12.64 12.79 18.13
C THR A 16 13.71 12.21 17.18
N THR A 17 13.29 11.49 16.14
CA THR A 17 14.20 10.83 15.20
C THR A 17 14.75 11.80 14.13
N PHE A 18 13.91 12.68 13.60
CA PHE A 18 14.22 13.47 12.40
C PHE A 18 14.39 14.96 12.65
N GLY A 19 14.18 15.42 13.88
CA GLY A 19 14.29 16.81 14.31
C GLY A 19 12.96 17.57 14.23
N GLU A 20 12.89 18.71 14.91
CA GLU A 20 11.72 19.60 14.90
C GLU A 20 11.62 20.46 13.62
N ASP A 21 12.66 20.49 12.80
CA ASP A 21 12.70 21.26 11.55
C ASP A 21 11.74 20.74 10.47
N ILE A 22 11.15 19.56 10.68
CA ILE A 22 10.09 19.00 9.84
C ILE A 22 8.68 19.39 10.32
N ILE A 23 8.54 20.20 11.37
CA ILE A 23 7.24 20.64 11.88
C ILE A 23 6.80 21.89 11.12
N ASN A 24 5.59 21.86 10.59
CA ASN A 24 4.98 23.03 9.98
C ASN A 24 4.69 24.08 11.07
N PRO A 25 5.18 25.33 10.92
CA PRO A 25 5.04 26.36 11.94
C PRO A 25 3.59 26.81 12.17
N THR A 26 2.67 26.61 11.22
CA THR A 26 1.30 27.12 11.35
C THR A 26 0.35 26.15 12.06
N ASP A 27 0.41 24.86 11.73
CA ASP A 27 -0.52 23.84 12.22
C ASP A 27 0.15 22.73 13.03
N ARG A 28 1.48 22.82 13.23
CA ARG A 28 2.33 21.84 13.92
C ARG A 28 2.33 20.45 13.29
N SER A 29 1.73 20.25 12.12
CA SER A 29 1.76 18.98 11.41
C SER A 29 3.16 18.68 10.86
N ILE A 30 3.41 17.43 10.49
CA ILE A 30 4.67 17.04 9.85
C ILE A 30 4.67 17.53 8.38
N ASP A 31 5.65 18.36 8.02
CA ASP A 31 5.95 18.72 6.64
C ASP A 31 6.51 17.49 5.90
N ARG A 32 5.61 16.84 5.15
CA ARG A 32 5.91 15.66 4.35
C ARG A 32 6.96 15.92 3.26
N LYS A 33 7.09 17.15 2.75
CA LYS A 33 8.11 17.48 1.74
C LYS A 33 9.49 17.51 2.38
N LEU A 34 9.61 18.12 3.56
CA LEU A 34 10.88 18.16 4.29
C LEU A 34 11.27 16.77 4.80
N LEU A 35 10.34 16.05 5.43
CA LEU A 35 10.58 14.68 5.87
C LEU A 35 10.96 13.78 4.68
N GLY A 36 10.24 13.88 3.56
CA GLY A 36 10.55 13.15 2.33
C GLY A 36 11.97 13.38 1.84
N LYS A 37 12.43 14.64 1.81
CA LYS A 37 13.82 14.96 1.43
C LYS A 37 14.85 14.27 2.34
N LYS A 38 14.59 14.22 3.65
CA LYS A 38 15.50 13.56 4.61
C LYS A 38 15.55 12.04 4.42
N VAL A 39 14.39 11.40 4.28
CA VAL A 39 14.31 9.94 4.28
C VAL A 39 14.60 9.32 2.92
N PHE A 40 14.25 9.97 1.81
CA PHE A 40 14.47 9.41 0.47
C PHE A 40 15.91 9.56 -0.04
N GLN A 41 16.77 10.28 0.68
CA GLN A 41 18.20 10.37 0.38
C GLN A 41 19.05 9.27 1.03
N SER A 42 18.49 8.55 2.01
CA SER A 42 19.23 7.53 2.77
C SER A 42 18.34 6.33 3.09
N SER A 43 18.76 5.14 2.64
CA SER A 43 18.05 3.88 2.94
C SER A 43 17.93 3.64 4.45
N ASN A 44 18.91 4.09 5.24
CA ASN A 44 18.87 3.98 6.70
C ASN A 44 17.82 4.91 7.32
N GLU A 45 17.69 6.14 6.82
CA GLU A 45 16.67 7.08 7.31
C GLU A 45 15.26 6.67 6.88
N LEU A 46 15.11 6.15 5.66
CA LEU A 46 13.86 5.54 5.23
C LEU A 46 13.48 4.36 6.13
N LYS A 47 14.45 3.49 6.45
CA LYS A 47 14.22 2.35 7.35
C LYS A 47 13.74 2.81 8.73
N LYS A 48 14.38 3.81 9.34
CA LYS A 48 13.94 4.37 10.63
C LYS A 48 12.51 4.87 10.57
N LEU A 49 12.14 5.60 9.51
CA LEU A 49 10.78 6.09 9.35
C LEU A 49 9.78 4.93 9.21
N THR A 50 10.10 3.94 8.38
CA THR A 50 9.21 2.79 8.18
C THR A 50 9.09 1.94 9.45
N ASP A 51 10.16 1.77 10.22
CA ASP A 51 10.13 1.02 11.50
C ASP A 51 9.21 1.67 12.54
N ILE A 52 9.07 3.01 12.51
CA ILE A 52 8.16 3.76 13.38
C ILE A 52 6.73 3.71 12.84
N VAL A 53 6.56 3.99 11.55
CA VAL A 53 5.23 4.25 10.96
C VAL A 53 4.48 2.97 10.64
N TRP A 54 5.15 1.91 10.17
CA TRP A 54 4.47 0.70 9.72
C TRP A 54 3.74 -0.05 10.84
N PRO A 55 4.32 -0.28 12.02
CA PRO A 55 3.59 -0.91 13.13
C PRO A 55 2.34 -0.12 13.52
N ALA A 56 2.44 1.21 13.55
CA ALA A 56 1.31 2.07 13.87
C ALA A 56 0.19 2.03 12.81
N ILE A 57 0.54 1.98 11.52
CA ILE A 57 -0.45 1.78 10.46
C ILE A 57 -1.14 0.44 10.63
N LEU A 58 -0.39 -0.64 10.86
CA LEU A 58 -0.97 -1.96 11.00
C LEU A 58 -1.95 -2.03 12.18
N ASN A 59 -1.63 -1.41 13.32
CA ASN A 59 -2.54 -1.36 14.47
C ASN A 59 -3.82 -0.59 14.14
N LEU A 60 -3.71 0.61 13.56
CA LEU A 60 -4.87 1.40 13.15
C LEU A 60 -5.73 0.65 12.11
N THR A 61 -5.09 -0.07 11.19
CA THR A 61 -5.79 -0.92 10.22
C THR A 61 -6.58 -2.03 10.90
N ARG A 62 -6.02 -2.70 11.91
CA ARG A 62 -6.73 -3.73 12.69
C ARG A 62 -7.93 -3.16 13.44
N GLU A 63 -7.73 -2.05 14.16
CA GLU A 63 -8.82 -1.36 14.85
C GLU A 63 -9.96 -0.97 13.89
N ARG A 64 -9.62 -0.54 12.67
CA ARG A 64 -10.62 -0.19 11.66
C ARG A 64 -11.34 -1.42 11.10
N ILE A 65 -10.63 -2.53 10.91
CA ILE A 65 -11.22 -3.81 10.51
C ILE A 65 -12.22 -4.29 11.57
N ASP A 66 -11.86 -4.21 12.85
CA ASP A 66 -12.71 -4.63 13.96
C ASP A 66 -13.99 -3.78 14.01
N CYS A 67 -13.88 -2.45 13.91
CA CYS A 67 -15.04 -1.55 13.80
C CYS A 67 -15.97 -1.94 12.63
N LEU A 68 -15.41 -2.19 11.44
CA LEU A 68 -16.19 -2.56 10.27
C LEU A 68 -16.88 -3.93 10.44
N PHE A 69 -16.24 -4.85 11.16
CA PHE A 69 -16.82 -6.15 11.48
C PHE A 69 -18.03 -6.01 12.41
N GLU A 70 -17.93 -5.14 13.43
CA GLU A 70 -19.04 -4.78 14.33
C GLU A 70 -20.20 -4.11 13.57
N GLU A 71 -19.90 -3.30 12.55
CA GLU A 71 -20.89 -2.73 11.62
C GLU A 71 -21.52 -3.76 10.66
N GLY A 72 -21.17 -5.05 10.79
CA GLY A 72 -21.74 -6.13 9.99
C GLY A 72 -21.05 -6.35 8.64
N LYS A 73 -19.91 -5.68 8.36
CA LYS A 73 -19.13 -5.98 7.15
C LYS A 73 -18.48 -7.36 7.29
N ARG A 74 -18.37 -8.06 6.16
CA ARG A 74 -17.80 -9.42 6.08
C ARG A 74 -16.64 -9.53 5.11
N ILE A 75 -16.57 -8.63 4.14
CA ILE A 75 -15.48 -8.55 3.16
C ILE A 75 -14.95 -7.12 3.21
N ILE A 76 -13.64 -6.98 3.44
CA ILE A 76 -12.94 -5.71 3.55
C ILE A 76 -11.74 -5.76 2.61
N PHE A 77 -11.63 -4.77 1.73
CA PHE A 77 -10.45 -4.61 0.88
C PHE A 77 -9.49 -3.61 1.52
N LEU A 78 -8.27 -4.08 1.80
CA LEU A 78 -7.16 -3.24 2.25
C LEU A 78 -6.29 -2.87 1.04
N ASP A 79 -6.31 -1.60 0.64
CA ASP A 79 -5.38 -1.08 -0.37
C ASP A 79 -4.07 -0.67 0.31
N ALA A 80 -3.01 -1.42 0.05
CA ALA A 80 -1.69 -1.21 0.64
C ALA A 80 -0.58 -1.42 -0.39
N ALA A 81 0.04 -0.32 -0.82
CA ALA A 81 1.16 -0.33 -1.77
C ALA A 81 2.42 -1.07 -1.26
N VAL A 82 2.57 -1.21 0.06
CA VAL A 82 3.73 -1.84 0.72
C VAL A 82 3.34 -3.09 1.52
N LEU A 83 2.20 -3.72 1.21
CA LEU A 83 1.66 -4.85 1.98
C LEU A 83 2.70 -5.96 2.19
N ILE A 84 3.45 -6.30 1.15
CA ILE A 84 4.41 -7.40 1.14
C ILE A 84 5.72 -6.96 1.82
N GLU A 85 6.24 -5.79 1.44
CA GLU A 85 7.47 -5.22 1.97
C GLU A 85 7.39 -4.97 3.49
N ALA A 86 6.21 -4.55 3.96
CA ALA A 86 5.93 -4.33 5.38
C ALA A 86 5.56 -5.61 6.14
N LYS A 87 5.55 -6.76 5.47
CA LYS A 87 5.17 -8.08 6.03
C LYS A 87 3.77 -8.09 6.66
N TRP A 88 2.84 -7.32 6.11
CA TRP A 88 1.46 -7.26 6.56
C TRP A 88 0.58 -8.36 5.97
N THR A 89 1.18 -9.29 5.22
CA THR A 89 0.49 -10.46 4.66
C THR A 89 -0.22 -11.29 5.73
N VAL A 90 0.29 -11.29 6.97
CA VAL A 90 -0.33 -11.96 8.13
C VAL A 90 -1.64 -11.31 8.61
N ALA A 91 -1.96 -10.11 8.13
CA ALA A 91 -3.15 -9.36 8.51
C ALA A 91 -4.31 -9.50 7.50
N VAL A 92 -4.13 -10.28 6.44
CA VAL A 92 -5.13 -10.47 5.38
C VAL A 92 -5.30 -11.96 5.05
N ASN A 93 -6.49 -12.33 4.57
CA ASN A 93 -6.78 -13.71 4.16
C ASN A 93 -6.38 -13.99 2.70
N GLU A 94 -6.54 -12.99 1.83
CA GLU A 94 -6.19 -13.08 0.41
C GLU A 94 -5.47 -11.80 -0.05
N ILE A 95 -4.50 -11.97 -0.95
CA ILE A 95 -3.74 -10.91 -1.59
C ILE A 95 -4.12 -10.85 -3.06
N TRP A 96 -4.66 -9.71 -3.46
CA TRP A 96 -5.14 -9.43 -4.81
C TRP A 96 -4.17 -8.48 -5.50
N ILE A 97 -3.56 -8.91 -6.61
CA ILE A 97 -2.51 -8.15 -7.29
C ILE A 97 -2.98 -7.73 -8.68
N ALA A 98 -2.92 -6.41 -8.92
CA ALA A 98 -3.00 -5.82 -10.24
C ALA A 98 -1.60 -5.69 -10.84
N SER A 99 -1.42 -6.19 -12.07
CA SER A 99 -0.13 -6.11 -12.76
C SER A 99 -0.26 -5.64 -14.21
N ILE A 100 0.84 -5.07 -14.72
CA ILE A 100 1.03 -4.68 -16.12
C ILE A 100 2.50 -4.88 -16.49
N PRO A 101 2.84 -4.99 -17.80
CA PRO A 101 4.22 -5.06 -18.24
C PRO A 101 5.03 -3.84 -17.76
N PRO A 102 6.33 -4.00 -17.39
CA PRO A 102 7.15 -2.89 -16.89
C PRO A 102 7.22 -1.69 -17.83
N LYS A 103 7.24 -1.92 -19.15
CA LYS A 103 7.22 -0.84 -20.15
C LYS A 103 5.95 0.01 -20.06
N GLU A 104 4.80 -0.64 -19.85
CA GLU A 104 3.53 0.06 -19.69
C GLU A 104 3.44 0.78 -18.35
N ALA A 105 3.95 0.17 -17.27
CA ALA A 105 4.02 0.82 -15.96
C ALA A 105 4.83 2.13 -16.03
N ILE A 106 6.01 2.09 -16.68
CA ILE A 106 6.84 3.28 -16.89
C ILE A 106 6.08 4.34 -17.68
N ARG A 107 5.44 3.95 -18.81
CA ARG A 107 4.66 4.87 -19.65
C ARG A 107 3.58 5.58 -18.85
N ARG A 108 2.74 4.83 -18.11
CA ARG A 108 1.65 5.38 -17.30
C ARG A 108 2.13 6.29 -16.19
N VAL A 109 3.23 5.95 -15.52
CA VAL A 109 3.81 6.78 -14.45
C VAL A 109 4.34 8.10 -15.03
N VAL A 110 5.02 8.07 -16.17
CA VAL A 110 5.52 9.29 -16.85
C VAL A 110 4.35 10.19 -17.27
N GLU A 111 3.32 9.64 -17.90
CA GLU A 111 2.13 10.38 -18.35
C GLU A 111 1.37 11.00 -17.16
N ARG A 112 1.17 10.24 -16.08
CA ARG A 112 0.41 10.67 -14.90
C ARG A 112 1.17 11.67 -14.03
N ASP A 113 2.42 11.36 -13.68
CA ASP A 113 3.19 12.12 -12.70
C ASP A 113 4.06 13.22 -13.35
N ARG A 114 4.13 13.26 -14.69
CA ARG A 114 4.94 14.21 -15.47
C ARG A 114 6.42 14.21 -15.08
N ILE A 115 6.99 13.01 -14.92
CA ILE A 115 8.39 12.79 -14.54
C ILE A 115 9.21 12.21 -15.70
N SER A 116 10.54 12.21 -15.59
CA SER A 116 11.40 11.58 -16.61
C SER A 116 11.28 10.06 -16.60
N ILE A 117 11.65 9.43 -17.71
CA ILE A 117 11.69 7.97 -17.84
C ILE A 117 12.67 7.37 -16.83
N GLU A 118 13.79 8.04 -16.57
CA GLU A 118 14.81 7.62 -15.61
C GLU A 118 14.28 7.63 -14.18
N GLU A 119 13.54 8.68 -13.80
CA GLU A 119 12.85 8.75 -12.51
C GLU A 119 11.81 7.63 -12.37
N ALA A 120 10.99 7.41 -13.40
CA ALA A 120 9.98 6.35 -13.40
C ALA A 120 10.60 4.96 -13.25
N LYS A 121 11.70 4.69 -13.98
CA LYS A 121 12.48 3.45 -13.84
C LYS A 121 13.03 3.28 -12.42
N ARG A 122 13.58 4.34 -11.84
CA ARG A 122 14.14 4.30 -10.47
C ARG A 122 13.07 3.98 -9.43
N ARG A 123 11.88 4.57 -9.58
CA ARG A 123 10.73 4.28 -8.70
C ARG A 123 10.28 2.84 -8.82
N LEU A 124 10.19 2.32 -10.04
CA LEU A 124 9.79 0.92 -10.28
C LEU A 124 10.83 -0.07 -9.73
N SER A 125 12.13 0.23 -9.87
CA SER A 125 13.20 -0.64 -9.34
C SER A 125 13.33 -0.60 -7.82
N ALA A 126 12.77 0.41 -7.15
CA ALA A 126 12.78 0.50 -5.69
C ALA A 126 11.72 -0.41 -5.04
N GLN A 127 10.80 -0.95 -5.82
CA GLN A 127 9.78 -1.91 -5.38
C GLN A 127 10.27 -3.35 -5.58
N ILE A 128 9.68 -4.28 -4.85
CA ILE A 128 9.91 -5.71 -5.09
C ILE A 128 9.52 -6.11 -6.52
N SER A 129 10.20 -7.14 -7.04
CA SER A 129 9.98 -7.58 -8.41
C SER A 129 8.54 -8.10 -8.61
N ASN A 130 8.01 -8.01 -9.83
CA ASN A 130 6.69 -8.61 -10.13
C ASN A 130 6.68 -10.11 -9.83
N GLN A 131 7.78 -10.82 -10.09
CA GLN A 131 7.88 -12.25 -9.80
C GLN A 131 7.74 -12.54 -8.30
N GLU A 132 8.39 -11.72 -7.46
CA GLU A 132 8.26 -11.81 -6.01
C GLU A 132 6.84 -11.43 -5.57
N ARG A 133 6.23 -10.39 -6.13
CA ARG A 133 4.82 -10.05 -5.84
C ARG A 133 3.89 -11.22 -6.13
N PHE A 134 4.08 -11.88 -7.28
CA PHE A 134 3.21 -12.97 -7.72
C PHE A 134 3.28 -14.21 -6.82
N SER A 135 4.40 -14.45 -6.12
CA SER A 135 4.47 -15.59 -5.18
C SER A 135 3.57 -15.43 -3.95
N TYR A 136 3.12 -14.21 -3.65
CA TYR A 136 2.17 -13.93 -2.57
C TYR A 136 0.72 -13.84 -3.06
N ALA A 137 0.46 -13.83 -4.37
CA ALA A 137 -0.86 -13.56 -4.91
C ALA A 137 -1.82 -14.75 -4.75
N ASN A 138 -2.98 -14.51 -4.16
CA ASN A 138 -4.13 -15.42 -4.24
C ASN A 138 -4.93 -15.17 -5.52
N VAL A 139 -5.01 -13.91 -5.94
CA VAL A 139 -5.68 -13.48 -7.17
C VAL A 139 -4.76 -12.53 -7.93
N LEU A 140 -4.58 -12.78 -9.22
CA LEU A 140 -3.81 -11.93 -10.13
C LEU A 140 -4.71 -11.45 -11.26
N PHE A 141 -4.72 -10.14 -11.51
CA PHE A 141 -5.39 -9.55 -12.66
C PHE A 141 -4.48 -8.55 -13.38
N CYS A 142 -4.78 -8.32 -14.65
CA CYS A 142 -4.00 -7.47 -15.53
C CYS A 142 -4.82 -6.26 -15.98
N THR A 143 -4.27 -5.07 -15.75
CA THR A 143 -4.93 -3.79 -16.09
C THR A 143 -4.37 -3.18 -17.37
N TYR A 144 -3.79 -4.02 -18.24
CA TYR A 144 -3.17 -3.59 -19.50
C TYR A 144 -4.19 -3.15 -20.55
N TRP A 145 -5.28 -3.90 -20.68
CA TRP A 145 -6.34 -3.64 -21.67
C TRP A 145 -7.31 -2.55 -21.19
N ALA A 146 -8.38 -2.33 -21.98
CA ALA A 146 -9.46 -1.43 -21.65
C ALA A 146 -10.07 -1.74 -20.26
N GLU A 147 -10.62 -0.71 -19.61
CA GLU A 147 -11.27 -0.80 -18.31
C GLU A 147 -12.31 -1.92 -18.26
N SER A 148 -13.11 -2.08 -19.31
CA SER A 148 -14.13 -3.14 -19.41
C SER A 148 -13.55 -4.56 -19.32
N VAL A 149 -12.31 -4.78 -19.73
CA VAL A 149 -11.61 -6.07 -19.58
C VAL A 149 -11.16 -6.28 -18.15
N THR A 150 -10.73 -5.22 -17.46
CA THR A 150 -10.39 -5.29 -16.03
C THR A 150 -11.64 -5.54 -15.19
N GLN A 151 -12.73 -4.85 -15.50
CA GLN A 151 -14.03 -5.02 -14.84
C GLN A 151 -14.48 -6.49 -14.87
N LYS A 152 -14.42 -7.13 -16.04
CA LYS A 152 -14.75 -8.57 -16.18
C LYS A 152 -13.84 -9.49 -15.35
N GLN A 153 -12.54 -9.18 -15.25
CA GLN A 153 -11.61 -9.94 -14.40
C GLN A 153 -11.98 -9.81 -12.92
N VAL A 154 -12.29 -8.59 -12.47
CA VAL A 154 -12.70 -8.30 -11.09
C VAL A 154 -14.02 -8.98 -10.76
N GLU A 155 -15.02 -8.89 -11.64
CA GLU A 155 -16.32 -9.58 -11.46
C GLU A 155 -16.16 -11.10 -11.37
N HIS A 156 -15.33 -11.68 -12.23
CA HIS A 156 -15.05 -13.11 -12.18
C HIS A 156 -14.38 -13.51 -10.86
N ALA A 157 -13.33 -12.79 -10.44
CA ALA A 157 -12.65 -13.04 -9.18
C ALA A 157 -13.57 -12.85 -7.96
N TRP A 158 -14.45 -11.84 -8.02
CA TRP A 158 -15.45 -11.55 -6.98
C TRP A 158 -16.46 -12.68 -6.82
N ASN A 159 -16.99 -13.19 -7.94
CA ASN A 159 -17.93 -14.32 -7.90
C ASN A 159 -17.29 -15.58 -7.31
N LEU A 160 -16.03 -15.87 -7.67
CA LEU A 160 -15.29 -16.98 -7.09
C LEU A 160 -15.03 -16.78 -5.59
N LEU A 161 -14.76 -15.56 -5.14
CA LEU A 161 -14.61 -15.24 -3.72
C LEU A 161 -15.91 -15.52 -2.95
N LEU A 162 -17.04 -15.07 -3.47
CA LEU A 162 -18.35 -15.32 -2.85
C LEU A 162 -18.67 -16.81 -2.75
N GLN A 163 -18.35 -17.60 -3.77
CA GLN A 163 -18.52 -19.06 -3.73
C GLN A 163 -17.66 -19.68 -2.62
N ARG A 164 -16.38 -19.29 -2.50
CA ARG A 164 -15.49 -19.77 -1.44
C ARG A 164 -15.99 -19.42 -0.05
N ILE A 165 -16.48 -18.20 0.15
CA ILE A 165 -16.95 -17.73 1.46
C ILE A 165 -18.28 -18.40 1.85
N ASN A 166 -19.18 -18.61 0.89
CA ASN A 166 -20.50 -19.19 1.14
C ASN A 166 -20.50 -20.71 1.28
N GLY A 167 -19.34 -21.37 1.09
CA GLY A 167 -19.21 -22.83 1.21
C GLY A 167 -19.68 -23.61 -0.01
N ASP A 168 -20.00 -22.94 -1.11
CA ASP A 168 -20.24 -23.58 -2.41
C ASP A 168 -18.88 -23.96 -3.02
N SER A 169 -18.24 -24.99 -2.46
CA SER A 169 -17.15 -25.65 -3.16
C SER A 169 -17.72 -26.25 -4.44
N PRO A 170 -17.15 -26.00 -5.63
CA PRO A 170 -17.51 -26.78 -6.80
C PRO A 170 -17.21 -28.24 -6.46
N SER A 171 -18.25 -29.05 -6.39
CA SER A 171 -18.11 -30.50 -6.38
C SER A 171 -17.34 -30.90 -7.64
N PHE A 172 -16.07 -31.26 -7.46
CA PHE A 172 -15.26 -31.92 -8.48
C PHE A 172 -15.68 -33.38 -8.62
#